data_AF-A0A172Q392-F1
#
_entry.id   AF-A0A172Q392-F1
#
_cell.length_a   1.000
_cell.length_b   1.000
_cell.length_c   1.000
_cell.angle_alpha   90.00
_cell.angle_beta   90.00
_cell.angle_gamma   90.00
#
_symmetry.space_group_name_H-M   'P 1'
#
loop_
_entity.id
_entity.type
_entity.pdbx_description
1 polymer ?
#
loop_
_entity_poly.entity_id
_entity_poly.type
_entity_poly.pdbx_seq_one_letter_code
_entity_poly.pdbx_strand_id
1 'polypeptide(L)'
;SSMDMERPGDGKCQPIEIPMCKDIGYNMTRMPNLMGHENQREAAIQLHEFAPLVEYGCHGHLRFFLCSLYAPMCTEQVSTPIPACRVMCEQARLKCSPIMEQFNFKWPDSLDCRKLPNKNDPNYLCMEAPNNGSDEPTRGSGLFPPLFRPQRPHSAQEHPLKDGGPGRGGCDNPGKFHHVEKSASCAPLCTPGVDVYWSREDK
;
A
#
# COMPACT_ATOMS: atom_id res chain seq x y z
N SER A 1 40.62 30.86 -13.80
CA SER A 1 39.28 31.42 -14.05
C SER A 1 38.27 30.34 -13.79
N SER A 2 37.24 30.72 -13.06
CA SER A 2 36.31 29.87 -12.33
C SER A 2 35.55 28.87 -13.20
N MET A 3 35.30 27.69 -12.63
CA MET A 3 34.51 26.61 -13.17
C MET A 3 33.02 26.95 -13.06
N ASP A 4 32.44 27.58 -14.08
CA ASP A 4 30.99 27.59 -14.24
C ASP A 4 30.63 26.55 -15.30
N MET A 5 30.54 25.30 -14.82
CA MET A 5 29.87 24.21 -15.52
C MET A 5 28.37 24.46 -15.39
N GLU A 6 27.84 25.38 -16.19
CA GLU A 6 26.42 25.49 -16.50
C GLU A 6 25.99 24.17 -17.14
N ARG A 7 25.65 23.21 -16.29
CA ARG A 7 25.10 21.91 -16.66
C ARG A 7 23.72 22.22 -17.24
N PRO A 8 23.39 21.81 -18.49
CA PRO A 8 22.08 22.09 -19.09
C PRO A 8 21.00 21.32 -18.34
N GLY A 9 20.52 21.93 -17.26
CA GLY A 9 19.52 21.43 -16.33
C GLY A 9 18.69 22.57 -15.73
N ASP A 10 18.78 23.76 -16.33
CA ASP A 10 17.84 24.88 -16.18
C ASP A 10 16.50 24.55 -16.85
N GLY A 11 15.98 23.36 -16.54
CA GLY A 11 14.68 22.88 -16.98
C GLY A 11 13.62 23.68 -16.25
N LYS A 12 13.22 24.81 -16.84
CA LYS A 12 12.00 25.53 -16.46
C LYS A 12 10.84 24.55 -16.35
N CYS A 13 9.90 24.86 -15.47
CA CYS A 13 8.72 24.04 -15.35
C CYS A 13 7.96 24.01 -16.69
N GLN A 14 7.58 22.81 -17.11
CA GLN A 14 6.84 22.55 -18.34
C GLN A 14 5.54 21.78 -18.03
N PRO A 15 4.47 21.99 -18.81
CA PRO A 15 3.21 21.26 -18.61
C PRO A 15 3.40 19.75 -18.75
N ILE A 16 2.67 18.97 -17.95
CA ILE A 16 2.67 17.51 -18.05
C ILE A 16 1.92 17.07 -19.32
N GLU A 17 2.63 16.40 -20.20
CA GLU A 17 2.10 15.82 -21.44
C GLU A 17 1.84 14.33 -21.32
N ILE A 18 2.46 13.66 -20.33
CA ILE A 18 2.34 12.22 -20.09
C ILE A 18 0.88 11.86 -19.77
N PRO A 19 0.19 11.06 -20.61
CA PRO A 19 -1.24 10.77 -20.44
C PRO A 19 -1.58 10.17 -19.07
N MET A 20 -0.76 9.24 -18.58
CA MET A 20 -0.97 8.61 -17.27
C MET A 20 -0.84 9.59 -16.10
N CYS A 21 -0.16 10.73 -16.26
CA CYS A 21 0.11 11.69 -15.20
C CYS A 21 -0.72 12.97 -15.27
N LYS A 22 -1.75 13.02 -16.12
CA LYS A 22 -2.72 14.12 -16.12
C LYS A 22 -3.65 14.01 -14.90
N ASP A 23 -4.09 15.14 -14.35
CA ASP A 23 -5.10 15.17 -13.27
C ASP A 23 -4.73 14.37 -12.01
N ILE A 24 -3.44 14.33 -11.66
CA ILE A 24 -2.92 13.68 -10.45
C ILE A 24 -2.82 14.62 -9.24
N GLY A 25 -3.10 15.91 -9.42
CA GLY A 25 -3.03 16.94 -8.37
C GLY A 25 -1.99 18.04 -8.62
N TYR A 26 -1.13 17.88 -9.62
CA TYR A 26 -0.26 18.94 -10.16
C TYR A 26 -0.16 18.78 -11.69
N ASN A 27 0.21 19.86 -12.38
CA ASN A 27 0.21 19.94 -13.84
C ASN A 27 1.54 20.38 -14.46
N MET A 28 2.57 20.64 -13.64
CA MET A 28 3.88 21.09 -14.09
C MET A 28 4.98 20.12 -13.62
N THR A 29 5.92 19.82 -14.52
CA THR A 29 7.08 18.96 -14.29
C THR A 29 8.35 19.64 -14.82
N ARG A 30 9.52 19.05 -14.60
CA ARG A 30 10.77 19.46 -15.26
C ARG A 30 11.57 18.24 -15.67
N MET A 31 12.44 18.44 -16.65
CA MET A 31 13.38 17.43 -17.15
C MET A 31 14.83 17.89 -16.91
N PRO A 32 15.79 16.98 -16.72
CA PRO A 32 15.60 15.53 -16.63
C PRO A 32 14.82 15.12 -15.36
N ASN A 33 14.07 14.02 -15.43
CA ASN A 33 13.30 13.52 -14.28
C ASN A 33 14.18 12.65 -13.36
N LEU A 34 13.59 12.15 -12.26
CA LEU A 34 14.31 11.34 -11.26
C LEU A 34 14.71 9.95 -11.77
N MET A 35 14.18 9.55 -12.92
CA MET A 35 14.50 8.30 -13.61
C MET A 35 15.60 8.48 -14.66
N GLY A 36 16.10 9.71 -14.84
CA GLY A 36 17.17 10.03 -15.78
C GLY A 36 16.71 10.23 -17.23
N HIS A 37 15.41 10.33 -17.48
CA HIS A 37 14.90 10.63 -18.82
C HIS A 37 15.09 12.11 -19.13
N GLU A 38 15.45 12.43 -20.38
CA GLU A 38 15.69 13.81 -20.82
C GLU A 38 14.43 14.51 -21.32
N ASN A 39 13.37 13.75 -21.65
CA ASN A 39 12.10 14.29 -22.13
C ASN A 39 10.90 13.45 -21.66
N GLN A 40 9.71 14.07 -21.67
CA GLN A 40 8.49 13.43 -21.20
C GLN A 40 8.03 12.25 -22.07
N ARG A 41 8.38 12.23 -23.37
CA ARG A 41 8.01 11.12 -24.26
C ARG A 41 8.70 9.82 -23.86
N GLU A 42 9.99 9.89 -23.58
CA GLU A 42 10.77 8.75 -23.08
C GLU A 42 10.22 8.25 -21.73
N ALA A 43 9.97 9.18 -20.81
CA ALA A 43 9.37 8.87 -19.53
C ALA A 43 7.99 8.21 -19.67
N ALA A 44 7.16 8.68 -20.61
CA ALA A 44 5.83 8.12 -20.87
C ALA A 44 5.89 6.68 -21.38
N ILE A 45 6.86 6.36 -22.26
CA ILE A 45 7.04 5.01 -22.80
C ILE A 45 7.37 4.03 -21.68
N GLN A 46 8.36 4.34 -20.83
CA GLN A 46 8.75 3.44 -19.75
C GLN A 46 7.67 3.38 -18.65
N LEU A 47 7.04 4.51 -18.31
CA LEU A 47 5.95 4.52 -17.33
C LEU A 47 4.76 3.64 -17.76
N HIS A 48 4.50 3.55 -19.06
CA HIS A 48 3.40 2.73 -19.59
C HIS A 48 3.55 1.23 -19.26
N GLU A 49 4.76 0.74 -18.97
CA GLU A 49 4.97 -0.64 -18.50
C GLU A 49 4.23 -0.95 -17.19
N PHE A 50 3.98 0.07 -16.36
CA PHE A 50 3.22 -0.06 -15.12
C PHE A 50 1.71 0.10 -15.29
N ALA A 51 1.21 0.39 -16.50
CA ALA A 51 -0.22 0.59 -16.75
C ALA A 51 -1.10 -0.59 -16.26
N PRO A 52 -0.75 -1.87 -16.53
CA PRO A 52 -1.54 -3.00 -16.03
C PRO A 52 -1.61 -3.06 -14.50
N LEU A 53 -0.52 -2.69 -13.81
CA LEU A 53 -0.47 -2.69 -12.34
C LEU A 53 -1.30 -1.53 -11.74
N VAL A 54 -1.30 -0.38 -12.41
CA VAL A 54 -2.16 0.76 -12.06
C VAL A 54 -3.63 0.43 -12.27
N GLU A 55 -3.97 -0.19 -13.39
CA GLU A 55 -5.34 -0.63 -13.71
C GLU A 55 -5.83 -1.74 -12.78
N TYR A 56 -4.93 -2.64 -12.34
CA TYR A 56 -5.24 -3.64 -11.33
C TYR A 56 -5.66 -3.01 -9.99
N GLY A 57 -5.15 -1.82 -9.66
CA GLY A 57 -5.63 -1.03 -8.54
C GLY A 57 -5.22 -1.56 -7.15
N CYS A 58 -4.04 -2.17 -7.03
CA CYS A 58 -3.52 -2.67 -5.74
C CYS A 58 -3.38 -1.57 -4.66
N HIS A 59 -3.19 -0.30 -5.04
CA HIS A 59 -3.14 0.84 -4.13
C HIS A 59 -3.64 2.12 -4.80
N GLY A 60 -4.48 2.90 -4.11
CA GLY A 60 -5.10 4.12 -4.65
C GLY A 60 -4.11 5.22 -5.05
N HIS A 61 -2.91 5.23 -4.46
CA HIS A 61 -1.87 6.23 -4.76
C HIS A 61 -0.71 5.68 -5.62
N LEU A 62 -0.80 4.46 -6.17
CA LEU A 62 0.27 3.91 -7.02
C LEU A 62 0.55 4.82 -8.22
N ARG A 63 -0.51 5.26 -8.91
CA ARG A 63 -0.43 6.17 -10.05
C ARG A 63 0.30 7.48 -9.70
N PHE A 64 -0.09 8.08 -8.58
CA PHE A 64 0.53 9.32 -8.09
C PHE A 64 2.01 9.09 -7.77
N PHE A 65 2.33 8.02 -7.05
CA PHE A 65 3.70 7.66 -6.69
C PHE A 65 4.59 7.51 -7.93
N LEU A 66 4.15 6.73 -8.94
CA LEU A 66 4.91 6.56 -10.18
C LEU A 66 5.10 7.90 -10.90
N CYS A 67 4.05 8.69 -11.04
CA CYS A 67 4.15 10.02 -11.64
C CYS A 67 5.09 10.96 -10.89
N SER A 68 5.20 10.85 -9.57
CA SER A 68 6.15 11.65 -8.79
C SER A 68 7.63 11.36 -9.10
N LEU A 69 7.94 10.24 -9.77
CA LEU A 69 9.28 9.88 -10.21
C LEU A 69 9.50 10.21 -11.70
N TYR A 70 8.52 9.88 -12.53
CA TYR A 70 8.58 10.02 -13.99
C TYR A 70 8.23 11.43 -14.50
N ALA A 71 7.42 12.17 -13.74
CA ALA A 71 7.08 13.57 -13.99
C ALA A 71 6.98 14.30 -12.63
N PRO A 72 8.09 14.46 -11.90
CA PRO A 72 8.08 15.04 -10.57
C PRO A 72 7.53 16.47 -10.57
N MET A 73 6.92 16.90 -9.47
CA MET A 73 6.35 18.25 -9.39
C MET A 73 7.45 19.31 -9.53
N CYS A 74 7.15 20.35 -10.28
CA CYS A 74 8.02 21.51 -10.47
C CYS A 74 7.30 22.80 -10.08
N THR A 75 8.02 23.71 -9.44
CA THR A 75 7.55 25.08 -9.20
C THR A 75 8.71 26.06 -9.28
N GLU A 76 8.46 27.29 -9.74
CA GLU A 76 9.52 28.29 -9.96
C GLU A 76 10.21 28.75 -8.67
N GLN A 77 9.60 28.51 -7.50
CA GLN A 77 10.20 28.83 -6.19
C GLN A 77 11.21 27.77 -5.73
N VAL A 78 11.25 26.58 -6.35
CA VAL A 78 12.09 25.46 -5.93
C VAL A 78 12.92 24.97 -7.13
N SER A 79 14.24 25.07 -7.00
CA SER A 79 15.17 24.71 -8.09
C SER A 79 15.28 23.20 -8.33
N THR A 80 14.79 22.37 -7.42
CA THR A 80 14.83 20.90 -7.54
C THR A 80 13.43 20.30 -7.71
N PRO A 81 13.29 19.23 -8.51
CA PRO A 81 12.03 18.50 -8.61
C PRO A 81 11.61 17.93 -7.24
N ILE A 82 10.30 17.95 -6.97
CA ILE A 82 9.71 17.50 -5.71
C ILE A 82 9.06 16.11 -5.92
N PRO A 83 9.60 15.02 -5.33
CA PRO A 83 9.03 13.68 -5.42
C PRO A 83 7.95 13.44 -4.36
N ALA A 84 7.33 12.24 -4.38
CA ALA A 84 6.57 11.74 -3.23
C ALA A 84 7.49 11.42 -2.04
N CYS A 85 6.95 11.56 -0.83
CA CYS A 85 7.63 11.12 0.39
C CYS A 85 7.74 9.59 0.46
N ARG A 86 8.76 9.10 1.18
CA ARG A 86 9.07 7.67 1.33
C ARG A 86 7.88 6.82 1.78
N VAL A 87 7.09 7.34 2.72
CA VAL A 87 5.92 6.62 3.28
C VAL A 87 4.95 6.20 2.18
N MET A 88 4.72 7.04 1.17
CA MET A 88 3.83 6.70 0.06
C MET A 88 4.38 5.54 -0.78
N CYS A 89 5.68 5.55 -1.07
CA CYS A 89 6.34 4.46 -1.79
C CYS A 89 6.24 3.15 -1.00
N GLU A 90 6.49 3.19 0.31
CA GLU A 90 6.44 1.99 1.15
C GLU A 90 5.05 1.38 1.19
N GLN A 91 4.01 2.22 1.29
CA GLN A 91 2.61 1.79 1.22
C GLN A 91 2.24 1.18 -0.14
N ALA A 92 2.63 1.84 -1.23
CA ALA A 92 2.40 1.32 -2.59
C ALA A 92 3.13 -0.01 -2.80
N ARG A 93 4.41 -0.09 -2.42
CA ARG A 93 5.21 -1.33 -2.51
C ARG A 93 4.59 -2.46 -1.70
N LEU A 94 4.18 -2.20 -0.46
CA LEU A 94 3.59 -3.21 0.43
C LEU A 94 2.35 -3.86 -0.19
N LYS A 95 1.52 -3.08 -0.89
CA LYS A 95 0.29 -3.57 -1.50
C LYS A 95 0.49 -4.14 -2.90
N CYS A 96 1.43 -3.61 -3.68
CA CYS A 96 1.59 -3.93 -5.09
C CYS A 96 2.72 -4.92 -5.40
N SER A 97 3.79 -4.99 -4.59
CA SER A 97 4.88 -5.97 -4.78
C SER A 97 4.38 -7.42 -4.78
N PRO A 98 3.49 -7.85 -3.87
CA PRO A 98 2.98 -9.22 -3.88
C PRO A 98 2.23 -9.58 -5.16
N ILE A 99 1.57 -8.60 -5.81
CA ILE A 99 0.88 -8.81 -7.09
C ILE A 99 1.91 -9.01 -8.20
N MET A 100 2.98 -8.20 -8.24
CA MET A 100 4.06 -8.38 -9.21
C MET A 100 4.73 -9.76 -9.07
N GLU A 101 4.99 -10.18 -7.83
CA GLU A 101 5.65 -11.44 -7.52
C GLU A 101 4.84 -12.67 -7.98
N GLN A 102 3.51 -12.60 -7.96
CA GLN A 102 2.65 -13.66 -8.51
C GLN A 102 2.87 -13.90 -10.01
N PHE A 103 3.28 -12.86 -10.73
CA PHE A 103 3.65 -12.93 -12.16
C PHE A 103 5.16 -13.02 -12.36
N ASN A 104 5.91 -13.37 -11.31
CA ASN A 104 7.35 -13.57 -11.34
C ASN A 104 8.15 -12.29 -11.66
N PHE A 105 7.57 -11.11 -11.41
CA PHE A 105 8.24 -9.81 -11.44
C PHE A 105 8.58 -9.34 -10.03
N LYS A 106 9.74 -8.72 -9.86
CA LYS A 106 10.13 -8.11 -8.59
C LYS A 106 9.82 -6.61 -8.59
N TRP A 107 9.67 -6.04 -7.39
CA TRP A 107 9.69 -4.58 -7.25
C TRP A 107 11.05 -4.05 -7.74
N PRO A 108 11.09 -3.19 -8.77
CA PRO A 108 12.33 -2.80 -9.41
C PRO A 108 13.15 -1.86 -8.53
N ASP A 109 14.49 -1.96 -8.63
CA ASP A 109 15.43 -1.13 -7.87
C ASP A 109 15.30 0.36 -8.20
N SER A 110 14.77 0.68 -9.39
CA SER A 110 14.46 2.05 -9.81
C SER A 110 13.35 2.67 -8.95
N LEU A 111 12.48 1.86 -8.33
CA LEU A 111 11.42 2.27 -7.42
C LEU A 111 11.78 2.05 -5.93
N ASP A 112 13.07 1.93 -5.58
CA ASP A 112 13.51 1.74 -4.20
C ASP A 112 13.17 2.96 -3.31
N CYS A 113 12.27 2.76 -2.35
CA CYS A 113 11.77 3.80 -1.45
C CYS A 113 12.87 4.47 -0.61
N ARG A 114 14.02 3.81 -0.40
CA ARG A 114 15.15 4.39 0.34
C ARG A 114 15.76 5.61 -0.34
N LYS A 115 15.54 5.76 -1.65
CA LYS A 115 16.00 6.92 -2.45
C LYS A 115 15.17 8.18 -2.21
N LEU A 116 14.02 8.06 -1.54
CA LEU A 116 13.09 9.17 -1.29
C LEU A 116 13.28 9.80 0.10
N PRO A 117 12.97 11.11 0.24
CA PRO A 117 12.93 11.78 1.53
C PRO A 117 11.91 11.14 2.48
N ASN A 118 12.24 11.04 3.78
CA ASN A 118 11.35 10.47 4.78
C ASN A 118 10.09 11.32 5.02
N LYS A 119 10.29 12.63 5.15
CA LYS A 119 9.27 13.61 5.48
C LYS A 119 9.60 14.94 4.81
N ASN A 120 8.58 15.76 4.66
CA ASN A 120 8.73 17.11 4.14
C ASN A 120 9.43 17.98 5.20
N ASP A 121 10.70 18.33 4.96
CA ASP A 121 11.49 19.22 5.82
C ASP A 121 12.04 20.38 4.99
N PRO A 122 12.45 21.52 5.59
CA PRO A 122 12.96 22.69 4.85
C PRO A 122 14.14 22.40 3.91
N ASN A 123 14.88 21.32 4.15
CA ASN A 123 16.02 20.90 3.33
C ASN A 123 15.64 19.86 2.25
N TYR A 124 14.53 19.15 2.42
CA TYR A 124 14.10 18.06 1.54
C TYR A 124 12.58 18.07 1.39
N LEU A 125 12.13 18.72 0.32
CA LEU A 125 10.71 18.79 0.00
C LEU A 125 10.23 17.47 -0.62
N CYS A 126 9.07 17.01 -0.17
CA CYS A 126 8.38 15.86 -0.78
C CYS A 126 6.86 15.99 -0.59
N MET A 127 6.12 15.32 -1.47
CA MET A 127 4.64 15.30 -1.47
C MET A 127 4.11 14.10 -0.69
N GLU A 128 3.21 14.36 0.23
CA GLU A 128 2.42 13.32 0.89
C GLU A 128 1.26 12.88 -0.02
N ALA A 129 0.60 11.78 0.36
CA ALA A 129 -0.53 11.28 -0.41
C ALA A 129 -1.66 12.32 -0.43
N PRO A 130 -2.30 12.57 -1.59
CA PRO A 130 -3.50 13.39 -1.62
C PRO A 130 -4.53 12.80 -0.65
N ASN A 131 -5.03 13.60 0.30
CA ASN A 131 -6.09 13.21 1.24
C ASN A 131 -7.41 13.00 0.49
N ASN A 132 -7.50 11.93 -0.27
CA ASN A 132 -8.69 11.58 -1.03
C ASN A 132 -9.52 10.59 -0.22
N GLY A 133 -10.00 11.03 0.96
CA GLY A 133 -11.10 10.42 1.70
C GLY A 133 -11.02 8.93 2.08
N SER A 134 -9.91 8.24 1.85
CA SER A 134 -9.76 6.82 2.18
C SER A 134 -9.00 6.63 3.49
N ASP A 135 -9.58 7.12 4.58
CA ASP A 135 -9.60 6.34 5.81
C ASP A 135 -10.52 5.14 5.56
N GLU A 136 -10.03 4.12 4.86
CA GLU A 136 -10.63 2.79 4.88
C GLU A 136 -9.81 1.94 5.86
N PRO A 137 -10.31 1.69 7.08
CA PRO A 137 -9.73 0.67 7.93
C PRO A 137 -9.95 -0.66 7.21
N THR A 138 -8.88 -1.30 6.73
CA THR A 138 -8.93 -2.54 5.96
C THR A 138 -9.84 -3.58 6.63
N ARG A 139 -11.10 -3.64 6.21
CA ARG A 139 -11.97 -4.79 6.44
C ARG A 139 -11.39 -5.91 5.60
N GLY A 140 -10.87 -6.93 6.29
CA GLY A 140 -10.33 -8.13 5.67
C GLY A 140 -11.33 -8.75 4.70
N SER A 141 -11.08 -8.58 3.41
CA SER A 141 -11.68 -9.40 2.36
C SER A 141 -10.62 -10.37 1.89
N GLY A 142 -10.55 -11.50 2.60
CA GLY A 142 -9.85 -12.68 2.12
C GLY A 142 -10.62 -13.28 0.96
N LEU A 143 -10.11 -13.08 -0.25
CA LEU A 143 -10.41 -13.91 -1.42
C LEU A 143 -9.07 -14.28 -2.06
N PHE A 144 -8.24 -15.01 -1.30
CA PHE A 144 -7.22 -15.85 -1.89
C PHE A 144 -7.82 -17.25 -2.10
N PRO A 145 -7.65 -17.89 -3.27
CA PRO A 145 -7.92 -19.31 -3.43
C PRO A 145 -7.08 -20.10 -2.42
N PRO A 146 -7.60 -21.20 -1.84
CA PRO A 146 -6.86 -21.94 -0.84
C PRO A 146 -5.60 -22.56 -1.46
N LEU A 147 -4.43 -22.08 -1.02
CA LEU A 147 -3.16 -22.78 -1.26
C LEU A 147 -3.20 -24.12 -0.53
N PHE A 148 -2.76 -25.15 -1.26
CA PHE A 148 -2.62 -26.55 -0.86
C PHE A 148 -2.22 -26.71 0.62
N ARG A 149 -3.13 -27.27 1.41
CA ARG A 149 -2.84 -27.79 2.75
C ARG A 149 -2.07 -29.11 2.57
N PRO A 150 -0.83 -29.26 3.07
CA PRO A 150 -0.18 -30.57 3.07
C PRO A 150 -1.02 -31.55 3.89
N GLN A 151 -1.37 -32.70 3.30
CA GLN A 151 -2.06 -33.77 4.02
C GLN A 151 -1.18 -34.24 5.18
N ARG A 152 -1.73 -34.21 6.40
CA ARG A 152 -1.15 -34.90 7.55
C ARG A 152 -1.17 -36.41 7.29
N PRO A 153 -0.09 -37.16 7.56
CA PRO A 153 -0.12 -38.61 7.48
C PRO A 153 -1.12 -39.16 8.50
N HIS A 154 -2.04 -39.99 8.03
CA HIS A 154 -2.88 -40.80 8.91
C HIS A 154 -1.99 -41.87 9.57
N SER A 155 -1.80 -41.76 10.88
CA SER A 155 -1.53 -42.93 11.71
C SER A 155 -2.07 -42.69 13.11
N ALA A 156 -3.01 -43.57 13.48
CA ALA A 156 -3.42 -43.99 14.83
C ALA A 156 -3.63 -42.92 15.92
N GLN A 157 -4.86 -42.81 16.42
CA GLN A 157 -5.32 -43.59 17.57
C GLN A 157 -6.57 -42.93 18.17
N GLU A 158 -7.70 -43.62 18.04
CA GLU A 158 -8.96 -43.31 18.74
C GLU A 158 -8.73 -43.30 20.25
N HIS A 159 -9.28 -42.32 20.96
CA HIS A 159 -9.62 -42.39 22.38
C HIS A 159 -10.72 -41.37 22.73
N PRO A 160 -11.58 -41.66 23.72
CA PRO A 160 -13.02 -41.47 23.55
C PRO A 160 -13.55 -40.12 24.01
N LEU A 161 -14.65 -39.75 23.35
CA LEU A 161 -15.68 -38.81 23.79
C LEU A 161 -16.09 -39.13 25.24
N LYS A 162 -15.87 -38.21 26.17
CA LYS A 162 -16.47 -38.29 27.50
C LYS A 162 -17.79 -37.55 27.47
N ASP A 163 -18.84 -38.36 27.40
CA ASP A 163 -20.23 -37.99 27.55
C ASP A 163 -20.50 -37.37 28.92
N GLY A 164 -21.31 -36.31 28.93
CA GLY A 164 -21.79 -35.61 30.12
C GLY A 164 -22.91 -34.67 29.70
N GLY A 165 -24.14 -35.18 29.65
CA GLY A 165 -25.35 -34.45 29.26
C GLY A 165 -25.80 -33.34 30.23
N PRO A 166 -27.07 -32.93 30.13
CA PRO A 166 -27.54 -31.81 29.33
C PRO A 166 -27.54 -30.52 30.16
N GLY A 167 -26.55 -29.65 29.94
CA GLY A 167 -26.46 -28.34 30.58
C GLY A 167 -26.41 -27.26 29.51
N ARG A 168 -27.41 -26.39 29.51
CA ARG A 168 -27.58 -25.24 28.59
C ARG A 168 -26.24 -24.58 28.26
N GLY A 169 -25.94 -24.46 26.95
CA GLY A 169 -24.76 -23.77 26.43
C GLY A 169 -24.67 -22.36 27.01
N GLY A 170 -23.83 -22.22 28.04
CA GLY A 170 -23.55 -20.97 28.72
C GLY A 170 -22.05 -20.73 28.67
N CYS A 171 -21.68 -19.49 28.40
CA CYS A 171 -20.28 -19.06 28.47
C CYS A 171 -19.90 -18.86 29.94
N ASP A 172 -18.64 -19.07 30.30
CA ASP A 172 -18.16 -18.90 31.68
C ASP A 172 -18.38 -17.45 32.19
N ASN A 173 -18.49 -16.47 31.28
CA ASN A 173 -18.78 -15.06 31.58
C ASN A 173 -20.02 -14.52 30.83
N PRO A 174 -21.25 -14.74 31.33
CA PRO A 174 -22.49 -14.34 30.65
C PRO A 174 -22.69 -12.81 30.57
N GLY A 175 -22.00 -12.03 31.41
CA GLY A 175 -22.03 -10.56 31.36
C GLY A 175 -21.14 -9.94 30.27
N LYS A 176 -20.26 -10.74 29.65
CA LYS A 176 -19.37 -10.31 28.57
C LYS A 176 -19.56 -11.12 27.28
N PHE A 177 -20.06 -12.34 27.38
CA PHE A 177 -20.23 -13.25 26.25
C PHE A 177 -21.63 -13.85 26.22
N HIS A 178 -22.15 -14.01 25.01
CA HIS A 178 -23.40 -14.66 24.70
C HIS A 178 -23.15 -15.89 23.85
N HIS A 179 -23.73 -17.02 24.24
CA HIS A 179 -23.63 -18.26 23.49
C HIS A 179 -24.50 -18.21 22.22
N VAL A 180 -23.88 -18.37 21.06
CA VAL A 180 -24.55 -18.35 19.77
C VAL A 180 -24.87 -19.78 19.35
N GLU A 181 -26.14 -20.17 19.41
CA GLU A 181 -26.58 -21.54 19.10
C GLU A 181 -26.22 -21.99 17.68
N LYS A 182 -26.26 -21.06 16.69
CA LYS A 182 -25.95 -21.37 15.29
C LYS A 182 -24.49 -21.80 15.06
N SER A 183 -23.57 -21.32 15.89
CA SER A 183 -22.14 -21.64 15.80
C SER A 183 -21.64 -22.48 16.97
N ALA A 184 -22.53 -22.84 17.91
CA ALA A 184 -22.23 -23.51 19.17
C ALA A 184 -21.01 -22.88 19.88
N SER A 185 -20.94 -21.55 19.90
CA SER A 185 -19.75 -20.83 20.39
C SER A 185 -20.10 -19.49 21.05
N CYS A 186 -19.22 -19.06 21.95
CA CYS A 186 -19.38 -17.82 22.71
C CYS A 186 -18.86 -16.61 21.95
N ALA A 187 -19.74 -15.62 21.76
CA ALA A 187 -19.45 -14.34 21.11
C ALA A 187 -19.56 -13.18 22.11
N PRO A 188 -18.74 -12.13 22.01
CA PRO A 188 -18.77 -11.00 22.94
C PRO A 188 -20.08 -10.20 22.81
N LEU A 189 -20.55 -9.63 23.92
CA LEU A 189 -21.69 -8.72 23.97
C LEU A 189 -21.32 -7.34 23.43
N CYS A 190 -22.18 -6.77 22.59
CA CYS A 190 -21.98 -5.42 22.06
C CYS A 190 -22.55 -4.38 23.03
N THR A 191 -21.70 -3.75 23.85
CA THR A 191 -22.06 -2.59 24.69
C THR A 191 -21.26 -1.36 24.29
N PRO A 192 -21.84 -0.14 24.36
CA PRO A 192 -21.10 1.09 24.03
C PRO A 192 -19.93 1.29 25.00
N GLY A 193 -18.70 1.39 24.48
CA GLY A 193 -17.50 1.70 25.27
C GLY A 193 -16.59 0.52 25.66
N VAL A 194 -16.75 -0.67 25.06
CA VAL A 194 -15.84 -1.81 25.29
C VAL A 194 -14.95 -2.03 24.06
N ASP A 195 -13.65 -1.77 24.19
CA ASP A 195 -12.63 -2.14 23.21
C ASP A 195 -12.29 -3.63 23.28
N VAL A 196 -12.06 -4.23 22.11
CA VAL A 196 -11.99 -5.69 21.90
C VAL A 196 -10.62 -6.24 22.29
N TYR A 197 -10.39 -6.46 23.59
CA TYR A 197 -9.23 -7.21 24.08
C TYR A 197 -9.69 -8.32 25.04
N TRP A 198 -10.02 -9.49 24.49
CA TRP A 198 -10.33 -10.70 25.26
C TRP A 198 -9.67 -11.91 24.61
N SER A 199 -9.06 -12.77 25.43
CA SER A 199 -8.40 -13.97 24.92
C SER A 199 -9.40 -15.11 24.76
N ARG A 200 -9.00 -16.19 24.09
CA ARG A 200 -9.87 -17.36 23.90
C ARG A 200 -10.05 -18.15 25.21
N GLU A 201 -9.25 -17.86 26.24
CA GLU A 201 -9.37 -18.49 27.55
C GLU A 201 -10.53 -17.91 28.39
N ASP A 202 -11.10 -16.75 27.99
CA ASP A 202 -12.16 -16.04 28.74
C ASP A 202 -13.61 -16.47 28.37
N LYS A 203 -13.76 -17.33 27.34
CA LYS A 203 -15.02 -17.68 26.66
C LYS A 203 -15.62 -18.98 27.14
#